data_AF-A0A428WJG6-F1
#
_entry.id   AF-A0A428WJG6-F1
#
_cell.length_a   1.000
_cell.length_b   1.000
_cell.length_c   1.000
_cell.angle_alpha   90.00
_cell.angle_beta   90.00
_cell.angle_gamma   90.00
#
_symmetry.space_group_name_H-M   'P 1'
#
loop_
_entity.id
_entity.type
_entity.pdbx_description
1 polymer ?
#
loop_
_entity_poly.entity_id
_entity_poly.type
_entity_poly.pdbx_seq_one_letter_code
_entity_poly.pdbx_strand_id
1 'polypeptide(L)'
;MDPVEHTVEDGPPAEAGTTYRYVDMVEIGAWFGIGHRAVANWRTRYADTHPFPEPDVIIGRTPGWSRDRKGEIELWAAGRAGPGAGGGRPRKER
;
A
#
# COMPACT_ATOMS: atom_id res chain seq x y z
N MET A 1 18.93 6.11 6.97
CA MET A 1 18.51 4.74 6.67
C MET A 1 18.78 4.58 5.19
N ASP A 2 19.77 3.78 4.83
CA ASP A 2 20.08 3.55 3.42
C ASP A 2 18.86 2.92 2.73
N PRO A 3 18.52 3.33 1.49
CA PRO A 3 17.43 2.70 0.76
C PRO A 3 17.76 1.22 0.58
N VAL A 4 16.90 0.36 1.12
CA VAL A 4 16.97 -1.07 0.83
C VAL A 4 16.66 -1.21 -0.67
N GLU A 5 17.64 -1.68 -1.45
CA GLU A 5 17.38 -2.03 -2.85
C GLU A 5 16.37 -3.17 -2.88
N HIS A 6 15.17 -2.89 -3.38
CA HIS A 6 14.14 -3.89 -3.59
C HIS A 6 14.25 -4.42 -5.02
N THR A 7 14.69 -5.67 -5.15
CA THR A 7 14.68 -6.38 -6.43
C THR A 7 13.33 -7.09 -6.61
N VAL A 8 12.73 -6.94 -7.79
CA VAL A 8 11.55 -7.73 -8.18
C VAL A 8 12.03 -8.93 -8.96
N GLU A 9 11.74 -10.12 -8.45
CA GLU A 9 12.04 -11.39 -9.10
C GLU A 9 10.75 -12.18 -9.35
N ASP A 10 10.76 -13.03 -10.38
CA ASP A 10 9.63 -13.92 -10.64
C ASP A 10 9.52 -14.95 -9.51
N GLY A 11 8.37 -14.97 -8.84
CA GLY A 11 8.13 -15.88 -7.72
C GLY A 11 8.05 -17.35 -8.17
N PRO A 12 8.53 -18.29 -7.34
CA PRO A 12 8.34 -19.71 -7.62
C PRO A 12 6.85 -20.09 -7.58
N PRO A 13 6.47 -21.23 -8.19
CA PRO A 13 5.13 -21.78 -7.99
C PRO A 13 4.83 -21.97 -6.49
N ALA A 14 3.56 -21.80 -6.11
CA ALA A 14 3.13 -22.16 -4.77
C ALA A 14 3.32 -23.67 -4.53
N GLU A 15 3.53 -24.03 -3.27
CA GLU A 15 3.60 -25.44 -2.87
C GLU A 15 2.31 -26.18 -3.24
N ALA A 16 2.43 -27.47 -3.52
CA ALA A 16 1.28 -28.29 -3.92
C ALA A 16 0.20 -28.27 -2.84
N GLY A 17 -1.02 -27.87 -3.23
CA GLY A 17 -2.17 -27.76 -2.31
C GLY A 17 -2.25 -26.43 -1.55
N THR A 18 -1.28 -25.53 -1.70
CA THR A 18 -1.28 -24.22 -1.04
C THR A 18 -1.74 -23.12 -2.00
N THR A 19 -2.48 -22.15 -1.47
CA THR A 19 -2.80 -20.89 -2.17
C THR A 19 -2.44 -19.73 -1.26
N TYR A 20 -1.47 -18.92 -1.67
CA TYR A 20 -1.09 -17.74 -0.92
C TYR A 20 -2.13 -16.63 -1.09
N ARG A 21 -2.54 -16.04 0.03
CA ARG A 21 -3.47 -14.92 0.05
C ARG A 21 -2.76 -13.66 0.49
N TYR A 22 -2.80 -12.65 -0.38
CA TYR A 22 -2.32 -11.31 -0.11
C TYR A 22 -3.49 -10.33 -0.14
N VAL A 23 -3.29 -9.16 0.44
CA VAL A 23 -4.22 -8.04 0.33
C VAL A 23 -3.78 -7.11 -0.77
N ASP A 24 -4.71 -6.66 -1.58
CA ASP A 24 -4.48 -5.64 -2.58
C ASP A 24 -4.84 -4.25 -2.01
N MET A 25 -4.74 -3.22 -2.87
CA MET A 25 -5.12 -1.86 -2.50
C MET A 25 -6.62 -1.70 -2.21
N VAL A 26 -7.49 -2.58 -2.72
CA VAL A 26 -8.94 -2.53 -2.45
C VAL A 26 -9.20 -2.98 -1.04
N GLU A 27 -8.62 -4.12 -0.63
CA GLU A 27 -8.77 -4.63 0.73
C GLU A 27 -8.11 -3.70 1.76
N ILE A 28 -6.91 -3.17 1.46
CA ILE A 28 -6.29 -2.13 2.30
C ILE A 28 -7.21 -0.91 2.41
N GLY A 29 -7.78 -0.43 1.30
CA GLY A 29 -8.71 0.70 1.33
C GLY A 29 -9.91 0.44 2.24
N ALA A 30 -10.45 -0.77 2.21
CA ALA A 30 -11.56 -1.16 3.08
C ALA A 30 -11.21 -1.10 4.57
N TRP A 31 -9.98 -1.41 4.98
CA TRP A 31 -9.54 -1.28 6.38
C TRP A 31 -9.64 0.15 6.90
N PHE A 32 -9.46 1.15 6.03
CA PHE A 32 -9.49 2.58 6.38
C PHE A 32 -10.78 3.29 5.94
N GLY A 33 -11.74 2.57 5.35
CA GLY A 33 -12.96 3.18 4.81
C GLY A 33 -12.71 4.13 3.63
N ILE A 34 -11.67 3.88 2.83
CA ILE A 34 -11.27 4.70 1.67
C ILE A 34 -11.24 3.87 0.38
N GLY A 35 -11.30 4.52 -0.77
CA GLY A 35 -11.14 3.83 -2.06
C GLY A 35 -9.68 3.45 -2.36
N HIS A 36 -9.47 2.39 -3.14
CA HIS A 36 -8.13 1.90 -3.54
C HIS A 36 -7.24 3.00 -4.15
N ARG A 37 -7.83 4.00 -4.84
CA ARG A 37 -7.08 5.12 -5.43
C ARG A 37 -6.40 5.98 -4.38
N ALA A 38 -6.98 6.09 -3.18
CA ALA A 38 -6.35 6.79 -2.06
C ALA A 38 -5.10 6.03 -1.58
N VAL A 39 -5.17 4.69 -1.52
CA VAL A 39 -4.01 3.83 -1.21
C VAL A 39 -2.94 3.93 -2.31
N ALA A 40 -3.34 3.95 -3.58
CA ALA A 40 -2.40 4.20 -4.68
C ALA A 40 -1.72 5.57 -4.57
N ASN A 41 -2.44 6.60 -4.13
CA ASN A 41 -1.87 7.93 -3.90
C ASN A 41 -0.95 7.96 -2.68
N TRP A 42 -1.19 7.15 -1.64
CA TRP A 42 -0.28 7.04 -0.51
C TRP A 42 1.11 6.59 -0.95
N ARG A 43 1.17 5.57 -1.83
CA ARG A 43 2.42 5.03 -2.36
C ARG A 43 3.25 6.05 -3.13
N THR A 44 2.60 6.93 -3.90
CA THR A 44 3.31 7.93 -4.70
C THR A 44 3.58 9.23 -3.95
N ARG A 45 2.63 9.71 -3.15
CA ARG A 45 2.71 11.03 -2.50
C ARG A 45 3.74 11.09 -1.38
N TYR A 46 3.98 9.98 -0.69
CA TYR A 46 4.86 9.93 0.47
C TYR A 46 6.16 9.17 0.20
N ALA A 47 6.45 8.79 -1.04
CA ALA A 47 7.62 7.97 -1.40
C ALA A 47 8.93 8.50 -0.80
N ASP A 48 9.14 9.82 -0.81
CA ASP A 48 10.40 10.44 -0.36
C ASP A 48 10.45 10.76 1.14
N THR A 49 9.31 10.85 1.82
CA THR A 49 9.22 11.44 3.17
C THR A 49 8.66 10.50 4.23
N HIS A 50 7.78 9.60 3.82
CA HIS A 50 7.13 8.61 4.69
C HIS A 50 6.69 7.44 3.80
N PRO A 51 7.64 6.68 3.23
CA PRO A 51 7.37 5.69 2.17
C PRO A 51 6.34 4.66 2.64
N PHE A 52 5.33 4.42 1.81
CA PHE A 52 4.37 3.35 2.07
C PHE A 52 5.10 2.00 2.01
N PRO A 53 4.74 1.02 2.86
CA PRO A 53 5.36 -0.31 2.84
C PRO A 53 5.41 -0.91 1.43
N GLU A 54 6.59 -1.36 0.99
CA GLU A 54 6.73 -2.05 -0.29
C GLU A 54 5.93 -3.36 -0.31
N PRO A 55 5.38 -3.77 -1.47
CA PRO A 55 4.58 -4.99 -1.58
C PRO A 55 5.44 -6.24 -1.46
N ASP A 56 4.84 -7.31 -0.93
CA ASP A 56 5.47 -8.62 -0.84
C ASP A 56 5.33 -9.42 -2.15
N VAL A 57 4.34 -9.06 -2.98
CA VAL A 57 4.09 -9.72 -4.27
C VAL A 57 3.56 -8.73 -5.31
N ILE A 58 3.83 -8.99 -6.59
CA ILE A 58 3.18 -8.33 -7.72
C ILE A 58 2.45 -9.41 -8.55
N ILE A 59 1.12 -9.27 -8.68
CA ILE A 59 0.29 -10.14 -9.55
C ILE A 59 -0.06 -9.35 -10.81
N GLY A 60 0.67 -9.61 -11.90
CA GLY A 60 0.58 -8.82 -13.14
C GLY A 60 1.00 -7.37 -12.91
N ARG A 61 0.05 -6.50 -12.56
CA ARG A 61 0.30 -5.08 -12.18
C ARG A 61 -0.20 -4.74 -10.78
N THR A 62 -0.82 -5.69 -10.09
CA THR A 62 -1.47 -5.47 -8.80
C THR A 62 -0.48 -5.78 -7.68
N PRO A 63 -0.12 -4.79 -6.84
CA PRO A 63 0.69 -5.03 -5.66
C PRO A 63 -0.12 -5.77 -4.59
N GLY A 64 0.53 -6.67 -3.88
CA GLY A 64 -0.03 -7.43 -2.77
C GLY A 64 0.86 -7.40 -1.54
N TRP A 65 0.23 -7.34 -0.36
CA TRP A 65 0.90 -7.41 0.94
C TRP A 65 0.38 -8.60 1.75
N SER A 66 1.22 -9.18 2.60
CA SER A 66 0.80 -10.16 3.58
C SER A 66 -0.23 -9.54 4.52
N ARG A 67 -1.24 -10.32 4.90
CA ARG A 67 -2.27 -9.89 5.85
C ARG A 67 -1.68 -9.51 7.21
N ASP A 68 -0.58 -10.14 7.59
CA ASP A 68 0.08 -9.89 8.88
C ASP A 68 0.72 -8.49 8.95
N ARG A 69 0.93 -7.85 7.79
CA ARG A 69 1.45 -6.46 7.70
C ARG A 69 0.38 -5.39 7.96
N LYS A 70 -0.86 -5.79 8.28
CA LYS A 70 -1.93 -4.84 8.60
C LYS A 70 -1.52 -3.82 9.68
N GLY A 71 -0.91 -4.28 10.76
CA GLY A 71 -0.47 -3.40 11.85
C GLY A 71 0.59 -2.38 11.43
N GLU A 72 1.54 -2.79 10.58
CA GLU A 72 2.54 -1.89 9.99
C GLU A 72 1.88 -0.81 9.11
N ILE A 73 0.93 -1.21 8.27
CA ILE A 73 0.20 -0.29 7.38
C ILE A 73 -0.67 0.69 8.20
N GLU A 74 -1.28 0.25 9.29
CA GLU A 74 -2.04 1.11 10.21
C GLU A 74 -1.13 2.12 10.93
N LEU A 75 0.03 1.69 11.42
CA LEU A 75 1.03 2.57 12.03
C LEU A 75 1.55 3.59 11.02
N TRP A 76 1.88 3.15 9.80
CA TRP A 76 2.26 4.03 8.70
C TRP A 76 1.17 5.07 8.44
N ALA A 77 -0.09 4.64 8.36
CA ALA A 77 -1.22 5.50 8.08
C ALA A 77 -1.44 6.54 9.19
N ALA A 78 -1.20 6.20 10.46
CA ALA A 78 -1.27 7.14 11.58
C ALA A 78 -0.11 8.15 11.60
N GLY A 79 1.07 7.75 11.11
CA GLY A 79 2.27 8.59 11.09
C GLY A 79 2.38 9.54 9.89
N ARG A 80 1.55 9.38 8.85
CA ARG A 80 1.64 10.22 7.65
C ARG A 80 1.22 11.67 7.95
N ALA A 81 1.89 12.64 7.32
CA ALA A 81 1.48 14.04 7.38
C ALA A 81 0.01 14.18 6.92
N GLY A 82 -0.79 14.94 7.69
CA GLY A 82 -2.24 15.03 7.49
C GLY A 82 -2.66 15.53 6.10
N PRO A 83 -3.96 15.41 5.74
CA PRO A 83 -4.49 15.75 4.41
C PRO A 83 -4.14 17.16 3.91
N GLY A 84 -3.86 18.10 4.81
CA GLY A 84 -3.58 19.51 4.52
C GLY A 84 -2.19 19.84 3.95
N ALA A 85 -1.21 18.91 3.98
CA ALA A 85 0.14 19.20 3.50
C ALA A 85 0.35 18.99 1.98
N GLY A 86 -0.71 18.66 1.22
CA GLY A 86 -0.60 18.36 -0.20
C GLY A 86 -1.96 18.26 -0.89
N GLY A 87 -2.46 19.38 -1.37
CA GLY A 87 -3.42 19.51 -2.47
C GLY A 87 -4.56 18.48 -2.56
N GLY A 88 -5.61 18.67 -1.77
CA GLY A 88 -6.96 18.22 -2.12
C GLY A 88 -7.84 19.45 -2.32
N ARG A 89 -8.28 19.71 -3.55
CA ARG A 89 -9.14 20.86 -3.89
C ARG A 89 -10.46 20.78 -3.10
N PRO A 90 -10.94 21.88 -2.48
CA PRO A 90 -12.24 21.90 -1.81
C PRO A 90 -13.34 21.43 -2.76
N ARG A 91 -14.19 20.49 -2.31
CA ARG A 91 -15.38 20.11 -3.06
C ARG A 91 -16.37 21.27 -2.93
N LYS A 92 -16.77 21.87 -4.05
CA LYS A 92 -17.82 22.89 -4.08
C LYS A 92 -19.14 22.22 -3.69
N GLU A 93 -19.70 22.60 -2.55
CA GLU A 93 -21.09 22.29 -2.20
C GLU A 93 -22.01 23.03 -3.17
N ARG A 94 -23.07 22.35 -3.62
CA ARG A 94 -24.14 22.95 -4.42
C ARG A 94 -25.15 23.60 -3.50
#